data_AF-A0A496Z7E7-F1
#
_entry.id   AF-A0A496Z7E7-F1
#
_cell.length_a   1.000
_cell.length_b   1.000
_cell.length_c   1.000
_cell.angle_alpha   90.00
_cell.angle_beta   90.00
_cell.angle_gamma   90.00
#
_symmetry.space_group_name_H-M   'P 1'
#
loop_
_entity.id
_entity.type
_entity.pdbx_description
1 polymer ?
#
loop_
_entity_poly.entity_id
_entity_poly.type
_entity_poly.pdbx_seq_one_letter_code
_entity_poly.pdbx_strand_id
1 'polypeptide(L)' 'MKPGCYTAIITPFQQGGAGVDYDALAQLVDFQIENGIRGVLAAGTTG' A
#
# COMPACT_ATOMS: atom_id res chain seq x y z
N MET A 1 10.30 -4.42 15.20
CA MET A 1 8.90 -4.07 14.85
C MET A 1 8.06 -4.08 16.12
N LYS A 2 7.07 -3.19 16.22
CA LYS A 2 6.08 -3.26 17.31
C LYS A 2 4.98 -4.29 16.95
N PRO A 3 4.38 -4.99 17.93
CA PRO A 3 3.24 -5.87 17.66
C PRO A 3 2.10 -5.11 16.99
N GLY A 4 1.39 -5.77 16.07
CA GLY A 4 0.25 -5.20 15.35
C GLY A 4 0.09 -5.80 13.95
N CYS A 5 -0.90 -5.29 13.21
CA CYS A 5 -1.16 -5.71 11.83
C CYS A 5 -0.26 -4.95 10.85
N TYR A 6 0.47 -5.68 10.01
CA TYR A 6 1.25 -5.12 8.91
C TYR A 6 0.65 -5.62 7.59
N THR A 7 0.25 -4.71 6.71
CA THR A 7 -0.43 -5.08 5.47
C THR A 7 0.57 -5.12 4.31
N ALA A 8 0.55 -6.21 3.54
CA ALA A 8 1.20 -6.24 2.24
C ALA A 8 0.34 -5.43 1.27
N ILE A 9 0.78 -4.22 0.94
CA ILE A 9 0.01 -3.30 0.10
C ILE A 9 0.17 -3.68 -1.37
N ILE A 10 -0.92 -3.59 -2.13
CA ILE A 10 -0.88 -3.72 -3.59
C ILE A 10 -0.10 -2.54 -4.19
N THR A 11 0.65 -2.75 -5.27
CA THR A 11 1.16 -1.64 -6.08
C THR A 11 0.12 -1.30 -7.14
N PRO A 12 -0.61 -0.17 -7.02
CA PRO A 12 -1.52 0.24 -8.08
C PRO A 12 -0.70 0.69 -9.30
N PHE A 13 -1.12 0.25 -10.48
CA PHE A 13 -0.53 0.66 -11.75
C PHE A 13 -1.54 1.49 -12.54
N GLN A 14 -1.01 2.45 -13.29
CA GLN A 14 -1.78 3.19 -14.28
C GLN A 14 -2.43 2.24 -15.28
N GLN A 15 -3.51 2.68 -15.91
CA GLN A 15 -4.18 1.89 -16.94
C GLN A 15 -3.17 1.45 -18.03
N GLY A 16 -3.17 0.15 -18.35
CA GLY A 16 -2.22 -0.44 -19.30
C GLY A 16 -0.83 -0.74 -18.73
N GLY A 17 -0.59 -0.50 -17.43
CA GLY A 17 0.66 -0.87 -16.76
C GLY A 17 1.86 0.01 -17.10
N ALA A 18 1.63 1.23 -17.61
CA ALA A 18 2.69 2.14 -18.05
C ALA A 18 3.61 2.62 -16.91
N GLY A 19 3.12 2.57 -15.67
CA GLY A 19 3.86 2.98 -14.48
C GLY A 19 3.04 2.81 -13.22
N VAL A 20 3.68 3.02 -12.06
CA VAL A 20 3.01 3.04 -10.76
C VAL A 20 2.08 4.25 -10.69
N ASP A 21 0.86 4.03 -10.22
CA ASP A 21 -0.07 5.10 -9.92
C ASP A 21 0.17 5.61 -8.49
N TYR A 22 0.97 6.67 -8.38
CA TYR A 22 1.36 7.23 -7.09
C TYR A 22 0.21 7.92 -6.35
N ASP A 23 -0.77 8.47 -7.07
CA ASP A 23 -1.93 9.13 -6.46
C ASP A 23 -2.84 8.08 -5.80
N ALA A 24 -3.11 6.97 -6.51
CA ALA A 24 -3.85 5.84 -5.95
C ALA A 24 -3.07 5.18 -4.79
N LEU A 25 -1.75 5.07 -4.90
CA LEU A 25 -0.92 4.52 -3.82
C LEU A 25 -0.97 5.40 -2.56
N ALA A 26 -0.96 6.72 -2.70
CA ALA A 26 -1.11 7.64 -1.58
C ALA A 26 -2.47 7.46 -0.87
N GLN A 27 -3.56 7.39 -1.64
CA GLN A 27 -4.90 7.14 -1.10
C GLN A 27 -4.99 5.81 -0.34
N LEU A 28 -4.37 4.75 -0.86
CA LEU A 28 -4.32 3.46 -0.18
C LEU A 28 -3.53 3.56 1.14
N VAL A 29 -2.41 4.27 1.16
CA VAL A 29 -1.64 4.50 2.39
C VAL A 29 -2.46 5.29 3.42
N ASP A 30 -3.14 6.36 3.01
CA ASP A 30 -4.00 7.16 3.88
C ASP A 30 -5.11 6.29 4.49
N PHE A 31 -5.74 5.43 3.68
CA PHE A 31 -6.73 4.47 4.17
C PHE A 31 -6.14 3.52 5.24
N GLN A 32 -4.91 3.01 5.07
CA GLN A 32 -4.27 2.16 6.08
C GLN A 32 -4.04 2.93 7.39
N ILE A 33 -3.64 4.21 7.30
CA ILE A 33 -3.38 5.08 8.46
C ILE A 33 -4.69 5.36 9.20
N GLU A 34 -5.74 5.74 8.49
CA GLU A 34 -7.08 6.02 9.05
C GLU A 34 -7.66 4.79 9.78
N ASN A 35 -7.36 3.59 9.29
CA ASN A 35 -7.78 2.32 9.91
C ASN A 35 -6.80 1.81 10.99
N GLY A 36 -5.77 2.58 11.35
CA GLY A 36 -4.88 2.27 12.46
C GLY A 36 -3.92 1.10 12.22
N ILE A 37 -3.58 0.81 10.96
CA ILE A 37 -2.61 -0.24 10.63
C ILE A 37 -1.21 0.11 11.15
N ARG A 38 -0.49 -0.90 11.65
CA ARG A 38 0.79 -0.73 12.36
C ARG A 38 1.94 -0.42 11.41
N GLY A 39 1.85 -0.88 10.17
CA GLY A 39 2.82 -0.61 9.11
C GLY A 39 2.43 -1.28 7.80
N VAL A 40 3.17 -0.92 6.75
CA VAL A 40 2.94 -1.40 5.39
C VAL A 40 4.20 -2.12 4.91
N LEU A 41 4.02 -3.29 4.31
CA LEU A 41 5.05 -4.01 3.58
C LEU A 41 4.89 -3.69 2.09
N ALA A 42 5.80 -2.86 1.56
CA ALA A 42 5.85 -2.51 0.15
C ALA A 42 6.68 -3.52 -0.64
N ALA A 43 6.34 -3.71 -1.92
CA ALA A 43 7.03 -4.62 -2.85
C ALA A 43 7.15 -6.08 -2.36
N GLY A 44 6.14 -6.55 -1.62
CA GLY A 44 5.96 -7.96 -1.32
C GLY A 44 5.35 -8.71 -2.52
N THR A 45 5.05 -10.00 -2.36
CA THR A 45 4.41 -10.80 -3.44
C THR A 45 3.00 -10.33 -3.79
N THR A 46 2.33 -9.63 -2.87
CA THR A 46 1.03 -8.98 -3.11
C THR A 46 1.16 -7.69 -3.93
N GLY A 47 2.33 -7.06 -3.87
CA GLY A 47 2.62 -5.77 -4.47
C GLY A 47 2.76 -5.86 -5.98
#